data_AF-A0A329SEH9-F1
#
_entry.id   AF-A0A329SEH9-F1
#
_cell.length_a   1.000
_cell.length_b   1.000
_cell.length_c   1.000
_cell.angle_alpha   90.00
_cell.angle_beta   90.00
_cell.angle_gamma   90.00
#
_symmetry.space_group_name_H-M   'P 1'
#
loop_
_entity.id
_entity.type
_entity.pdbx_description
1 polymer ?
#
loop_
_entity_poly.entity_id
_entity_poly.type
_entity_poly.pdbx_seq_one_letter_code
_entity_poly.pdbx_strand_id
1 'polypeptide(L)'
;MMRQGALDRKMFSVYIGRNGNPGELMLEGYDSNWFKGGLIYMDIASPVAWDVWLDEIQVGGLSISDGTAVTTSTMAVFVFGPSEKVSRFAEKLGGKEE
;
A
#
# COMPACT_ATOMS: atom_id res chain seq x y z
N MET A 1 -3.12 -22.37 -12.02
CA MET A 1 -3.64 -22.43 -10.65
C MET A 1 -5.17 -22.48 -10.64
N MET A 2 -5.90 -21.37 -10.88
CA MET A 2 -7.38 -21.44 -10.96
C MET A 2 -7.89 -22.46 -12.01
N ARG A 3 -7.43 -22.37 -13.26
CA ARG A 3 -7.83 -23.32 -14.32
C ARG A 3 -7.40 -24.77 -14.06
N GLN A 4 -6.42 -24.97 -13.19
CA GLN A 4 -5.90 -26.29 -12.83
C GLN A 4 -6.60 -26.85 -11.58
N GLY A 5 -7.55 -26.11 -10.98
CA GLY A 5 -8.21 -26.51 -9.74
C GLY A 5 -7.29 -26.50 -8.51
N ALA A 6 -6.13 -25.85 -8.58
CA ALA A 6 -5.19 -25.79 -7.46
C ALA A 6 -5.53 -24.69 -6.44
N LEU A 7 -6.41 -23.75 -6.83
CA LEU A 7 -6.91 -22.66 -5.99
C LEU A 7 -8.42 -22.51 -6.23
N ASP A 8 -9.17 -22.31 -5.16
CA ASP A 8 -10.62 -22.08 -5.15
C ASP A 8 -10.96 -20.59 -5.17
N ARG A 9 -10.06 -19.71 -4.67
CA ARG A 9 -10.32 -18.25 -4.59
C ARG A 9 -9.28 -17.42 -5.33
N LYS A 10 -9.77 -16.40 -6.06
CA LYS A 10 -8.93 -15.41 -6.75
C LYS A 10 -8.45 -14.33 -5.79
N MET A 11 -7.58 -14.71 -4.85
CA MET A 11 -6.96 -13.76 -3.93
C MET A 11 -5.53 -14.18 -3.59
N PHE A 12 -4.72 -13.22 -3.20
CA PHE A 12 -3.39 -13.44 -2.67
C PHE A 12 -3.09 -12.38 -1.62
N SER A 13 -2.13 -12.64 -0.75
CA SER A 13 -1.62 -11.67 0.22
C SER A 13 -0.11 -11.58 0.14
N VAL A 14 0.41 -10.38 0.39
CA VAL A 14 1.85 -10.12 0.44
C VAL A 14 2.22 -9.56 1.79
N TYR A 15 3.19 -10.21 2.44
CA TYR A 15 3.93 -9.67 3.58
C TYR A 15 5.37 -9.40 3.11
N ILE A 16 5.81 -8.13 3.11
CA ILE A 16 7.11 -7.72 2.53
C ILE A 16 8.30 -8.14 3.41
N GLY A 17 8.07 -8.56 4.66
CA GLY A 17 9.14 -8.81 5.64
C GLY A 17 9.59 -7.52 6.32
N ARG A 18 10.30 -7.64 7.45
CA ARG A 18 10.81 -6.50 8.23
C ARG A 18 12.24 -6.76 8.70
N ASN A 19 13.05 -5.71 8.77
CA ASN A 19 14.42 -5.75 9.30
C ASN A 19 15.30 -6.83 8.64
N GLY A 20 15.17 -7.01 7.33
CA GLY A 20 15.92 -8.02 6.57
C GLY A 20 15.39 -9.45 6.67
N ASN A 21 14.32 -9.69 7.42
CA ASN A 21 13.65 -11.00 7.42
C ASN A 21 12.90 -11.22 6.09
N PRO A 22 12.82 -12.47 5.61
CA PRO A 22 12.07 -12.79 4.40
C PRO A 22 10.59 -12.42 4.56
N GLY A 23 9.99 -12.02 3.44
CA GLY A 23 8.56 -11.86 3.30
C GLY A 23 7.86 -13.17 2.98
N GLU A 24 6.55 -13.08 2.80
CA GLU A 24 5.68 -14.20 2.42
C GLU A 24 4.71 -13.75 1.31
N LEU A 25 4.58 -14.57 0.27
CA LEU A 25 3.49 -14.49 -0.70
C LEU A 25 2.61 -15.71 -0.49
N MET A 26 1.36 -15.48 -0.11
CA MET A 26 0.37 -16.53 0.02
C MET A 26 -0.63 -16.42 -1.12
N LEU A 27 -0.81 -17.53 -1.82
CA LEU A 27 -1.85 -17.68 -2.82
C LEU A 27 -3.05 -18.30 -2.13
N GLU A 28 -4.22 -17.70 -2.29
CA GLU A 28 -5.46 -18.08 -1.63
C GLU A 28 -5.44 -17.96 -0.10
N GLY A 29 -5.56 -16.72 0.37
CA GLY A 29 -5.78 -16.41 1.78
C GLY A 29 -4.73 -15.44 2.30
N TYR A 30 -4.50 -15.52 3.60
CA TYR A 30 -3.55 -14.72 4.36
C TYR A 30 -3.23 -15.44 5.67
N ASP A 31 -2.07 -15.16 6.26
CA ASP A 31 -1.75 -15.57 7.63
C ASP A 31 -2.09 -14.43 8.61
N SER A 32 -2.96 -14.72 9.57
CA SER A 32 -3.39 -13.76 10.60
C SER A 32 -2.27 -13.39 11.59
N ASN A 33 -1.17 -14.14 11.62
CA ASN A 33 0.00 -13.79 12.42
C ASN A 33 0.70 -12.51 11.93
N TRP A 34 0.50 -12.11 10.67
CA TRP A 34 1.17 -10.96 10.05
C TRP A 34 0.46 -9.61 10.27
N PHE A 35 -0.72 -9.58 10.89
CA PHE A 35 -1.43 -8.33 11.19
C PHE A 35 -2.19 -8.41 12.52
N LYS A 36 -2.69 -7.26 12.97
CA LYS A 36 -3.54 -7.16 14.17
C LYS A 36 -4.94 -6.75 13.76
N GLY A 37 -5.94 -7.22 14.49
CA GLY A 37 -7.34 -6.94 14.17
C GLY A 37 -7.84 -7.76 12.99
N GLY A 38 -8.88 -7.26 12.31
CA GLY A 38 -9.48 -7.89 11.14
C GLY A 38 -9.04 -7.21 9.84
N LEU A 39 -9.20 -7.91 8.71
CA LEU A 39 -9.04 -7.31 7.40
C LEU A 39 -10.16 -6.31 7.10
N ILE A 40 -9.77 -5.20 6.50
CA ILE A 40 -10.69 -4.21 5.94
C ILE A 40 -10.69 -4.41 4.42
N TYR A 41 -11.86 -4.71 3.86
CA TYR A 41 -12.06 -4.81 2.43
C TYR A 41 -12.51 -3.45 1.91
N MET A 42 -11.87 -2.97 0.84
CA MET A 42 -12.15 -1.69 0.21
C MET A 42 -12.34 -1.90 -1.29
N ASP A 43 -13.21 -1.08 -1.88
CA ASP A 43 -13.39 -1.07 -3.33
C ASP A 43 -12.17 -0.43 -4.01
N ILE A 44 -11.78 -0.98 -5.15
CA ILE A 44 -10.70 -0.42 -5.97
C ILE A 44 -11.20 0.83 -6.71
N ALA A 45 -10.38 1.87 -6.76
CA ALA A 45 -10.66 3.08 -7.52
C ALA A 45 -10.49 2.87 -9.04
N SER A 46 -9.71 1.86 -9.43
CA SER A 46 -9.41 1.53 -10.82
C SER A 46 -9.39 0.01 -11.01
N PRO A 47 -10.00 -0.55 -12.08
CA PRO A 47 -9.96 -1.98 -12.35
C PRO A 47 -8.66 -2.46 -13.01
N VAL A 48 -7.82 -1.53 -13.50
CA VAL A 48 -6.58 -1.85 -14.21
C VAL A 48 -5.34 -1.77 -13.33
N ALA A 49 -5.42 -1.07 -12.22
CA ALA A 49 -4.36 -0.91 -11.24
C ALA A 49 -4.92 -1.20 -9.85
N TRP A 50 -4.08 -1.65 -8.92
CA TRP A 50 -4.49 -1.88 -7.53
C TRP A 50 -4.58 -0.54 -6.78
N ASP A 51 -5.44 0.33 -7.28
CA ASP A 51 -5.65 1.68 -6.78
C ASP A 51 -6.71 1.67 -5.70
N VAL A 52 -6.44 2.33 -4.58
CA VAL A 52 -7.39 2.53 -3.49
C VAL A 52 -7.59 4.02 -3.25
N TRP A 53 -8.81 4.41 -2.86
CA TRP A 53 -9.09 5.79 -2.47
C TRP A 53 -8.31 6.15 -1.21
N LEU A 54 -7.72 7.34 -1.21
CA LEU A 54 -6.96 7.89 -0.11
C LEU A 54 -7.74 9.07 0.48
N ASP A 55 -8.11 8.93 1.75
CA ASP A 55 -8.75 10.01 2.50
C ASP A 55 -7.72 11.09 2.86
N GLU A 56 -6.66 10.71 3.58
CA GLU A 56 -5.73 11.67 4.18
C GLU A 56 -4.35 11.05 4.41
N ILE A 57 -3.29 11.84 4.21
CA ILE A 57 -1.92 11.53 4.63
C ILE A 57 -1.50 12.51 5.71
N GLN A 58 -1.06 11.99 6.86
CA GLN A 58 -0.55 12.77 7.97
C GLN A 58 0.94 12.47 8.22
N VAL A 59 1.79 13.50 8.19
CA VAL A 59 3.23 13.38 8.45
C VAL A 59 3.71 14.60 9.23
N GLY A 60 4.40 14.38 10.36
CA GLY A 60 4.99 15.48 11.15
C GLY A 60 3.99 16.53 11.63
N GLY A 61 2.72 16.16 11.81
CA GLY A 61 1.62 17.07 12.16
C GLY A 61 1.08 17.91 11.00
N LEU A 62 1.60 17.74 9.78
CA LEU A 62 0.96 18.24 8.56
C LEU A 62 0.01 17.16 8.03
N SER A 63 -1.14 17.59 7.55
CA SER A 63 -2.11 16.72 6.89
C SER A 63 -2.44 17.20 5.48
N ILE A 64 -2.56 16.26 4.55
CA ILE A 64 -3.01 16.51 3.18
C ILE A 64 -4.13 15.51 2.85
N SER A 65 -5.29 16.05 2.52
CA SER A 65 -6.48 15.32 2.04
C SER A 65 -6.92 15.96 0.72
N ASP A 66 -6.89 15.19 -0.36
CA ASP A 66 -7.26 15.71 -1.68
C ASP A 66 -8.16 14.78 -2.50
N GLY A 67 -8.68 13.70 -1.90
CA GLY A 67 -9.60 12.77 -2.57
C GLY A 67 -8.98 12.12 -3.80
N THR A 68 -7.73 11.68 -3.69
CA THR A 68 -7.01 11.01 -4.77
C THR A 68 -6.99 9.50 -4.58
N ALA A 69 -6.65 8.77 -5.63
CA ALA A 69 -6.41 7.34 -5.55
C ALA A 69 -4.89 7.07 -5.52
N VAL A 70 -4.48 6.03 -4.79
CA VAL A 70 -3.08 5.62 -4.70
C VAL A 70 -2.91 4.20 -5.21
N THR A 71 -1.91 4.00 -6.07
CA THR A 71 -1.56 2.67 -6.57
C THR A 71 -0.73 1.93 -5.53
N THR A 72 -1.17 0.74 -5.16
CA THR A 72 -0.39 -0.18 -4.33
C THR A 72 0.48 -1.08 -5.20
N SER A 73 1.79 -1.08 -4.94
CA SER A 73 2.76 -1.84 -5.73
C SER A 73 3.91 -2.34 -4.87
N THR A 74 4.20 -3.64 -4.95
CA THR A 74 5.37 -4.26 -4.32
C THR A 74 6.68 -3.94 -5.03
N MET A 75 6.61 -3.36 -6.25
CA MET A 75 7.79 -2.96 -7.01
C MET A 75 8.30 -1.56 -6.63
N ALA A 76 7.50 -0.77 -5.91
CA ALA A 76 7.89 0.56 -5.50
C ALA A 76 8.79 0.48 -4.25
N VAL A 77 9.99 1.07 -4.35
CA VAL A 77 10.94 1.17 -3.22
C VAL A 77 10.71 2.43 -2.37
N PHE A 78 10.00 3.41 -2.92
CA PHE A 78 9.60 4.65 -2.24
C PHE A 78 8.12 4.91 -2.42
N VAL A 79 7.56 5.77 -1.55
CA VAL A 79 6.24 6.35 -1.75
C VAL A 79 6.41 7.60 -2.60
N PHE A 80 5.79 7.61 -3.77
CA PHE A 80 5.81 8.74 -4.70
C PHE A 80 4.49 9.51 -4.63
N GLY A 81 4.55 10.80 -4.94
CA GLY A 81 3.38 11.66 -5.00
C GLY A 81 3.65 12.94 -5.77
N PRO A 82 2.62 13.79 -5.95
CA PRO A 82 2.78 15.09 -6.60
C PRO A 82 3.88 15.93 -5.92
N SER A 83 4.81 16.48 -6.71
CA SER A 83 5.99 17.18 -6.20
C SER A 83 5.64 18.25 -5.16
N GLU A 84 4.61 19.07 -5.41
CA GLU A 84 4.16 20.11 -4.48
C GLU A 84 3.84 19.56 -3.08
N LYS A 85 3.19 18.40 -2.99
CA LYS A 85 2.82 17.79 -1.71
C LYS A 85 4.04 17.18 -1.01
N VAL A 86 4.90 16.52 -1.78
CA VAL A 86 6.13 15.91 -1.26
C VAL A 86 7.05 17.00 -0.70
N SER A 87 7.22 18.13 -1.39
CA SER A 87 8.01 19.27 -0.92
C SER A 87 7.46 19.86 0.37
N ARG A 88 6.14 20.03 0.52
CA ARG A 88 5.52 20.51 1.77
C ARG A 88 5.81 19.58 2.96
N PHE A 89 5.76 18.26 2.75
CA PHE A 89 6.14 17.31 3.80
C PHE A 89 7.64 17.36 4.11
N ALA A 90 8.50 17.45 3.09
CA ALA A 90 9.94 17.56 3.27
C ALA A 90 10.30 18.82 4.09
N GLU A 91 9.79 19.99 3.71
CA GLU A 91 9.99 21.24 4.44
C GLU A 91 9.53 21.13 5.91
N LYS A 92 8.35 20.56 6.14
CA LYS A 92 7.81 20.37 7.49
C LYS A 92 8.72 19.51 8.38
N LEU A 93 9.41 18.55 7.78
CA LEU A 93 10.36 17.65 8.45
C LEU A 93 11.79 18.21 8.48
N GLY A 94 12.05 19.40 7.94
CA GLY A 94 13.37 20.01 7.85
C GLY A 94 14.25 19.46 6.72
N GLY A 95 13.66 18.72 5.78
CA GLY A 95 14.28 18.32 4.53
C GLY A 95 14.53 19.50 3.59
N LYS A 96 15.50 19.35 2.69
CA LYS A 96 15.84 20.34 1.66
C LYS A 96 15.91 19.62 0.31
N GLU A 97 15.50 20.32 -0.74
CA GLU A 97 15.73 19.89 -2.12
C GLU A 97 17.22 20.08 -2.42
N GLU A 98 17.85 19.07 -3.03
CA GLU A 98 19.22 19.15 -3.56
C GLU A 98 19.21 19.54 -5.04
#